data_AF-A0A415CYL7-F1
#
_entry.id   AF-A0A415CYL7-F1
#
_cell.length_a   1.000
_cell.length_b   1.000
_cell.length_c   1.000
_cell.angle_alpha   90.00
_cell.angle_beta   90.00
_cell.angle_gamma   90.00
#
_symmetry.space_group_name_H-M   'P 1'
#
loop_
_entity.id
_entity.type
_entity.pdbx_description
1 polymer ?
#
loop_
_entity_poly.entity_id
_entity_poly.type
_entity_poly.pdbx_seq_one_letter_code
_entity_poly.pdbx_strand_id
1 'polypeptide(L)'
;MNLTFEGFLKGYCRELSGQQSLSFRKLVKQATTVEPRVAEPLFLLALAQGKAEYVLGLSEGSWMEEGYRGVLSLYGQASSLASLCSEDKLPNRYANVWRAYRGVKEKPAADRRVNALMRKRTLKALEESGVTRYGLCRDLNLNKGNVYAYLAGDDSKVSRKTARRIMEYAEERSTQEGAGRPVRVAG
;
A
#
# COMPACT_ATOMS: atom_id res chain seq x y z
N MET A 1 3.96 8.11 8.81
CA MET A 1 5.06 8.41 7.87
C MET A 1 4.47 8.46 6.45
N ASN A 2 4.66 9.54 5.70
CA ASN A 2 4.18 9.65 4.32
C ASN A 2 5.26 9.01 3.41
N LEU A 3 4.93 7.94 2.71
CA LEU A 3 5.89 7.24 1.84
C LEU A 3 6.25 8.14 0.65
N THR A 4 7.52 8.53 0.53
CA THR A 4 8.04 9.26 -0.63
C THR A 4 8.40 8.28 -1.75
N PHE A 5 8.46 8.77 -2.99
CA PHE A 5 8.80 7.91 -4.12
C PHE A 5 10.26 7.41 -4.03
N GLU A 6 11.20 8.28 -3.65
CA GLU A 6 12.59 7.87 -3.39
C GLU A 6 12.65 6.82 -2.27
N GLY A 7 11.91 7.01 -1.17
CA GLY A 7 11.85 6.04 -0.08
C GLY A 7 11.33 4.67 -0.52
N PHE A 8 10.30 4.65 -1.38
CA PHE A 8 9.81 3.44 -2.02
C PHE A 8 10.88 2.80 -2.91
N LEU A 9 11.53 3.56 -3.80
CA LEU A 9 12.55 3.05 -4.72
C LEU A 9 13.74 2.43 -3.98
N LYS A 10 14.16 3.01 -2.86
CA LYS A 10 15.20 2.42 -1.98
C LYS A 10 14.78 1.06 -1.44
N GLY A 11 13.54 0.92 -0.95
CA GLY A 11 13.02 -0.37 -0.48
C GLY A 11 12.89 -1.37 -1.62
N TYR A 12 12.36 -0.92 -2.75
CA TYR A 12 12.07 -1.76 -3.89
C TYR A 12 13.33 -2.28 -4.58
N CYS A 13 14.39 -1.46 -4.69
CA CYS A 13 15.69 -1.91 -5.15
C CYS A 13 16.27 -3.00 -4.23
N ARG A 14 16.15 -2.86 -2.91
CA ARG A 14 16.64 -3.89 -1.97
C ARG A 14 15.87 -5.20 -2.09
N GLU A 15 14.54 -5.11 -2.20
CA GLU A 15 13.67 -6.27 -2.37
C GLU A 15 14.01 -7.04 -3.64
N LEU A 16 14.11 -6.35 -4.79
CA LEU A 16 14.37 -6.99 -6.07
C LEU A 16 15.82 -7.49 -6.23
N SER A 17 16.79 -6.81 -5.61
CA SER A 17 18.20 -7.21 -5.65
C SER A 17 18.55 -8.32 -4.66
N GLY A 18 17.71 -8.54 -3.64
CA GLY A 18 18.04 -9.36 -2.48
C GLY A 18 19.17 -8.80 -1.61
N GLN A 19 19.59 -7.55 -1.84
CA GLN A 19 20.71 -6.92 -1.13
C GLN A 19 20.25 -5.79 -0.22
N GLN A 20 20.90 -5.62 0.93
CA GLN A 20 20.68 -4.45 1.79
C GLN A 20 21.38 -3.19 1.26
N SER A 21 22.43 -3.34 0.46
CA SER A 21 23.22 -2.24 -0.09
C SER A 21 22.49 -1.54 -1.23
N LEU A 22 22.57 -0.21 -1.25
CA LEU A 22 22.10 0.64 -2.36
C LEU A 22 23.25 1.21 -3.19
N SER A 23 24.39 0.51 -3.21
CA SER A 23 25.51 0.90 -4.08
C SER A 23 25.10 0.75 -5.54
N PHE A 24 25.03 1.86 -6.28
CA PHE A 24 24.70 1.85 -7.70
C PHE A 24 25.59 0.88 -8.50
N ARG A 25 26.88 0.80 -8.18
CA ARG A 25 27.80 -0.16 -8.83
C ARG A 25 27.37 -1.62 -8.63
N LYS A 26 26.94 -1.98 -7.41
CA LYS A 26 26.45 -3.34 -7.12
C LYS A 26 25.11 -3.60 -7.79
N LEU A 27 24.19 -2.64 -7.75
CA LEU A 27 22.87 -2.76 -8.36
C LEU A 27 22.95 -2.85 -9.88
N VAL A 28 23.79 -2.03 -10.54
CA VAL A 28 24.04 -2.14 -11.99
C VAL A 28 24.61 -3.51 -12.33
N LYS A 29 25.63 -3.97 -11.60
CA LYS A 29 26.21 -5.31 -11.81
C LYS A 29 25.17 -6.42 -11.69
N GLN A 30 24.24 -6.33 -10.73
CA GLN A 30 23.18 -7.33 -10.61
C GLN A 30 22.14 -7.22 -11.73
N ALA A 31 21.75 -6.01 -12.11
CA ALA A 31 20.80 -5.78 -13.20
C ALA A 31 21.33 -6.28 -14.56
N THR A 32 22.65 -6.28 -14.77
CA THR A 32 23.27 -6.84 -15.97
C THR A 32 23.48 -8.36 -15.93
N THR A 33 23.29 -9.03 -14.78
CA THR A 33 23.66 -10.44 -14.63
C THR A 33 22.51 -11.31 -14.14
N VAL A 34 22.11 -11.14 -12.88
CA VAL A 34 21.24 -12.10 -12.17
C VAL A 34 19.85 -11.56 -11.86
N GLU A 35 19.67 -10.24 -11.77
CA GLU A 35 18.40 -9.62 -11.37
C GLU A 35 18.03 -8.45 -12.30
N PRO A 36 17.71 -8.71 -13.58
CA PRO A 36 17.40 -7.66 -14.56
C PRO A 36 16.22 -6.77 -14.17
N ARG A 37 15.30 -7.28 -13.34
CA ARG A 37 14.14 -6.55 -12.80
C ARG A 37 14.51 -5.32 -11.96
N VAL A 38 15.75 -5.24 -11.49
CA VAL A 38 16.26 -4.10 -10.71
C VAL A 38 16.52 -2.88 -11.60
N ALA A 39 16.68 -3.05 -12.92
CA ALA A 39 17.11 -2.02 -13.85
C ALA A 39 16.25 -0.74 -13.80
N GLU A 40 14.94 -0.87 -13.96
CA GLU A 40 14.02 0.27 -13.97
C GLU A 40 13.98 1.02 -12.63
N PRO A 41 13.72 0.36 -11.48
CA PRO A 41 13.70 1.06 -10.19
C PRO A 41 15.07 1.64 -9.82
N LEU A 42 16.16 0.99 -10.21
CA LEU A 42 17.52 1.50 -10.03
C LEU A 42 17.72 2.84 -10.75
N PHE A 43 17.31 2.92 -12.02
CA PHE A 43 17.51 4.14 -12.79
C PHE A 43 16.59 5.28 -12.32
N LEU A 44 15.35 4.97 -11.95
CA LEU A 44 14.46 5.95 -11.31
C LEU A 44 15.02 6.45 -9.97
N LEU A 45 15.66 5.57 -9.20
CA LEU A 45 16.36 5.97 -7.97
C LEU A 45 17.56 6.88 -8.29
N ALA A 46 18.29 6.59 -9.35
CA ALA A 46 19.40 7.42 -9.81
C ALA A 46 18.93 8.82 -10.21
N LEU A 47 17.82 8.92 -10.96
CA LEU A 47 17.18 10.20 -11.30
C LEU A 47 16.74 10.97 -10.05
N ALA A 48 16.07 10.30 -9.11
CA ALA A 48 15.64 10.90 -7.84
C ALA A 48 16.81 11.47 -7.01
N GLN A 49 18.00 10.89 -7.14
CA GLN A 49 19.19 11.28 -6.38
C GLN A 49 20.18 12.16 -7.18
N GLY A 50 19.85 12.56 -8.41
CA GLY A 50 20.74 13.33 -9.26
C GLY A 50 22.01 12.57 -9.70
N LYS A 51 21.93 11.24 -9.79
CA LYS A 51 23.04 10.33 -10.11
C LYS A 51 22.84 9.55 -11.41
N ALA A 52 21.89 9.98 -12.25
CA ALA A 52 21.54 9.28 -13.48
C ALA A 52 22.73 9.15 -14.45
N GLU A 53 23.51 10.22 -14.64
CA GLU A 53 24.72 10.18 -15.49
C GLU A 53 25.78 9.21 -14.98
N TYR A 54 25.99 9.16 -13.67
CA TYR A 54 26.90 8.20 -13.05
C TYR A 54 26.45 6.76 -13.29
N VAL A 55 25.15 6.48 -13.13
CA VAL A 55 24.59 5.14 -13.39
C VAL A 55 24.63 4.80 -14.88
N LEU A 56 24.40 5.78 -15.75
CA LEU A 56 24.51 5.61 -17.19
C LEU A 56 25.93 5.18 -17.59
N GLY A 57 26.96 5.86 -17.07
CA GLY A 57 28.36 5.46 -17.28
C GLY A 57 28.70 4.07 -16.73
N LEU A 58 28.09 3.66 -15.61
CA LEU A 58 28.25 2.29 -15.11
C LEU A 58 27.57 1.22 -16.00
N SER A 59 26.56 1.62 -16.78
CA SER A 59 25.76 0.75 -17.64
C SER A 59 26.19 0.75 -19.10
N GLU A 60 27.26 1.47 -19.44
CA GLU A 60 27.78 1.56 -20.80
C GLU A 60 28.12 0.16 -21.37
N GLY A 61 27.73 -0.10 -22.61
CA GLY A 61 27.85 -1.39 -23.28
C GLY A 61 26.89 -2.47 -22.79
N SER A 62 26.00 -2.17 -21.83
CA SER A 62 24.99 -3.13 -21.36
C SER A 62 23.67 -3.00 -22.11
N TRP A 63 22.81 -4.02 -22.00
CA TRP A 63 21.47 -4.03 -22.57
C TRP A 63 20.56 -2.90 -22.06
N MET A 64 20.89 -2.28 -20.92
CA MET A 64 20.09 -1.22 -20.30
C MET A 64 20.41 0.17 -20.84
N GLU A 65 21.59 0.35 -21.45
CA GLU A 65 22.15 1.68 -21.75
C GLU A 65 21.20 2.54 -22.59
N GLU A 66 20.73 2.02 -23.71
CA GLU A 66 19.83 2.74 -24.61
C GLU A 66 18.51 3.12 -23.90
N GLY A 67 17.98 2.20 -23.10
CA GLY A 67 16.79 2.45 -22.28
C GLY A 67 17.00 3.57 -21.27
N TYR A 68 18.17 3.60 -20.63
CA TYR A 68 18.53 4.65 -19.67
C TYR A 68 18.70 6.01 -20.35
N ARG A 69 19.38 6.07 -21.50
CA ARG A 69 19.51 7.31 -22.29
C ARG A 69 18.13 7.85 -22.69
N GLY A 70 17.24 6.99 -23.17
CA GLY A 70 15.88 7.37 -23.54
C GLY A 70 15.10 7.98 -22.37
N VAL A 71 15.12 7.33 -21.21
CA VAL A 71 14.42 7.84 -20.01
C VAL A 71 15.07 9.11 -19.46
N LEU A 72 16.38 9.23 -19.51
CA LEU A 72 17.08 10.46 -19.10
C LEU A 72 16.70 11.65 -19.99
N SER A 73 16.60 11.44 -21.30
CA SER A 73 16.15 12.47 -22.24
C SER A 73 14.71 12.92 -21.96
N LEU A 74 13.81 11.98 -21.66
CA LEU A 74 12.44 12.30 -21.24
C LEU A 74 12.42 13.06 -19.92
N TYR A 75 13.26 12.65 -18.94
CA TYR A 75 13.35 13.34 -17.65
C TYR A 75 13.82 14.79 -17.79
N GLY A 76 14.75 15.08 -18.71
CA GLY A 76 15.20 16.44 -18.99
C GLY A 76 14.09 17.36 -19.53
N GLN A 77 12.99 16.80 -20.05
CA GLN A 77 11.81 17.53 -20.51
C GLN A 77 10.70 17.58 -19.44
N ALA A 78 10.79 16.73 -18.41
CA ALA A 78 9.81 16.63 -17.35
C ALA A 78 10.11 17.62 -16.21
N SER A 79 9.05 18.15 -15.59
CA SER A 79 9.17 19.05 -14.42
C SER A 79 9.56 18.34 -13.13
N SER A 80 9.31 17.03 -13.05
CA SER A 80 9.60 16.20 -11.89
C SER A 80 9.56 14.72 -12.24
N LEU A 81 10.09 13.88 -11.36
CA LEU A 81 10.04 12.43 -11.53
C LEU A 81 8.60 11.88 -11.52
N ALA A 82 7.69 12.53 -10.79
CA ALA A 82 6.27 12.17 -10.78
C ALA A 82 5.58 12.52 -12.11
N SER A 83 5.96 13.65 -12.72
CA SER A 83 5.49 14.04 -14.06
C SER A 83 5.93 13.01 -15.09
N LEU A 84 7.23 12.71 -15.14
CA LEU A 84 7.78 11.69 -16.04
C LEU A 84 7.04 10.36 -15.93
N CYS A 85 6.80 9.90 -14.71
CA CYS A 85 6.14 8.63 -14.45
C CYS A 85 4.64 8.59 -14.81
N SER A 86 4.06 9.76 -15.10
CA SER A 86 2.66 9.91 -15.50
C SER A 86 2.52 10.18 -17.01
N GLU A 87 3.62 10.27 -17.75
CA GLU A 87 3.61 10.49 -19.21
C GLU A 87 3.39 9.19 -19.98
N ASP A 88 2.57 9.24 -21.03
CA ASP A 88 2.30 8.10 -21.92
C ASP A 88 3.52 7.64 -22.72
N LYS A 89 4.53 8.51 -22.85
CA LYS A 89 5.78 8.24 -23.58
C LYS A 89 6.76 7.38 -22.78
N LEU A 90 6.59 7.26 -21.46
CA LEU A 90 7.49 6.49 -20.63
C LEU A 90 7.27 4.99 -20.87
N PRO A 91 8.33 4.18 -21.12
CA PRO A 91 8.16 2.76 -21.34
C PRO A 91 7.45 2.06 -20.18
N ASN A 92 6.54 1.14 -20.51
CA ASN A 92 5.64 0.46 -19.54
C ASN A 92 6.35 -0.12 -18.32
N ARG A 93 7.58 -0.63 -18.51
CA ARG A 93 8.42 -1.18 -17.42
C ARG A 93 8.73 -0.15 -16.32
N TYR A 94 9.00 1.11 -16.67
CA TYR A 94 9.19 2.19 -15.69
C TYR A 94 7.84 2.66 -15.11
N ALA A 95 6.80 2.77 -15.94
CA ALA A 95 5.46 3.12 -15.49
C ALA A 95 4.92 2.11 -14.45
N ASN A 96 5.28 0.83 -14.56
CA ASN A 96 4.92 -0.20 -13.59
C ASN A 96 5.54 0.05 -12.21
N VAL A 97 6.76 0.59 -12.13
CA VAL A 97 7.40 0.98 -10.87
C VAL A 97 6.60 2.10 -10.19
N TRP A 98 6.14 3.08 -10.96
CA TRP A 98 5.28 4.15 -10.45
C TRP A 98 3.91 3.64 -10.00
N ARG A 99 3.28 2.74 -10.76
CA ARG A 99 2.02 2.09 -10.37
C ARG A 99 2.18 1.30 -9.06
N ALA A 100 3.29 0.59 -8.88
CA ALA A 100 3.59 -0.12 -7.64
C ALA A 100 3.72 0.85 -6.45
N TYR A 101 4.44 1.96 -6.62
CA TYR A 101 4.52 3.02 -5.61
C TYR A 101 3.14 3.58 -5.23
N ARG A 102 2.31 3.95 -6.22
CA ARG A 102 0.96 4.45 -5.97
C ARG A 102 0.11 3.44 -5.20
N GLY A 103 0.18 2.16 -5.59
CA GLY A 103 -0.52 1.08 -4.89
C GLY A 103 -0.17 1.00 -3.41
N VAL A 104 1.12 1.11 -3.06
CA VAL A 104 1.56 1.12 -1.65
C VAL A 104 1.15 2.41 -0.95
N LYS A 105 1.33 3.57 -1.60
CA LYS A 105 1.03 4.89 -1.01
C LYS A 105 -0.45 5.09 -0.73
N GLU A 106 -1.32 4.60 -1.61
CA GLU A 106 -2.77 4.78 -1.52
C GLU A 106 -3.45 3.72 -0.65
N LYS A 107 -2.77 2.59 -0.37
CA LYS A 107 -3.30 1.49 0.43
C LYS A 107 -3.89 1.92 1.79
N PRO A 108 -3.23 2.77 2.61
CA PRO A 108 -3.82 3.19 3.88
C PRO A 108 -5.13 3.95 3.71
N ALA A 109 -5.25 4.77 2.66
CA ALA A 109 -6.48 5.50 2.37
C ALA A 109 -7.58 4.55 1.88
N ALA A 110 -7.24 3.59 1.02
CA ALA A 110 -8.17 2.56 0.56
C ALA A 110 -8.67 1.69 1.73
N ASP A 111 -7.76 1.24 2.61
CA ASP A 111 -8.10 0.46 3.79
C ASP A 111 -9.02 1.24 4.74
N ARG A 112 -8.78 2.55 4.95
CA ARG A 112 -9.68 3.41 5.75
C ARG A 112 -11.09 3.49 5.15
N ARG A 113 -11.23 3.60 3.82
CA ARG A 113 -12.54 3.60 3.17
C ARG A 113 -13.28 2.28 3.39
N VAL A 114 -12.57 1.16 3.27
CA VAL A 114 -13.14 -0.17 3.55
C VAL A 114 -13.53 -0.30 5.03
N ASN A 115 -12.67 0.15 5.94
CA ASN A 115 -12.95 0.16 7.38
C ASN A 115 -14.20 0.99 7.72
N ALA A 116 -14.41 2.12 7.06
CA ALA A 116 -15.59 2.96 7.23
C ALA A 116 -16.87 2.22 6.81
N LEU A 117 -16.83 1.48 5.70
CA LEU A 117 -17.96 0.67 5.25
C LEU A 117 -18.25 -0.49 6.22
N MET A 118 -17.21 -1.18 6.69
CA MET A 118 -17.35 -2.22 7.71
C MET A 118 -17.94 -1.66 9.00
N ARG A 119 -17.48 -0.48 9.44
CA ARG A 119 -17.97 0.18 10.65
C ARG A 119 -19.45 0.47 10.60
N LYS A 120 -19.94 0.97 9.46
CA LYS A 120 -21.38 1.23 9.27
C LYS A 120 -22.19 -0.05 9.45
N ARG A 121 -21.73 -1.17 8.90
CA ARG A 121 -22.37 -2.49 9.07
C ARG A 121 -22.29 -2.98 10.51
N THR A 122 -21.11 -2.90 11.13
CA THR A 122 -20.90 -3.26 12.53
C THR A 122 -21.84 -2.52 13.46
N LEU A 123 -21.96 -1.19 13.33
CA LEU A 123 -22.82 -0.38 14.21
C LEU A 123 -24.29 -0.82 14.11
N LYS A 124 -24.78 -1.10 12.90
CA LYS A 124 -26.12 -1.62 12.68
C LYS A 124 -26.31 -2.99 13.35
N ALA A 125 -25.37 -3.92 13.15
CA ALA A 125 -25.47 -5.25 13.74
C ALA A 125 -25.36 -5.25 15.28
N LEU A 126 -24.57 -4.35 15.86
CA LEU A 126 -24.49 -4.17 17.32
C LEU A 126 -25.80 -3.63 17.91
N GLU A 127 -26.48 -2.74 17.18
CA GLU A 127 -27.80 -2.23 17.59
C GLU A 127 -28.87 -3.34 17.54
N GLU A 128 -28.83 -4.19 16.52
CA GLU A 128 -29.78 -5.31 16.35
C GLU A 128 -29.54 -6.46 17.35
N SER A 129 -28.30 -6.70 17.76
CA SER A 129 -27.90 -7.82 18.63
C SER A 129 -27.74 -7.47 20.12
N GLY A 130 -27.96 -6.22 20.51
CA GLY A 130 -27.74 -5.76 21.90
C GLY A 130 -26.29 -5.91 22.42
N VAL A 131 -25.34 -6.36 21.59
CA VAL A 131 -23.96 -6.60 22.00
C VAL A 131 -23.31 -5.28 22.39
N THR A 132 -22.84 -5.20 23.63
CA THR A 132 -22.14 -4.01 24.10
C THR A 132 -20.74 -3.92 23.49
N ARG A 133 -20.26 -2.68 23.27
CA ARG A 133 -18.88 -2.42 22.82
C ARG A 133 -17.85 -3.07 23.76
N TYR A 134 -18.13 -3.10 25.05
CA TYR A 134 -17.31 -3.77 26.06
C TYR A 134 -17.29 -5.29 25.84
N GLY A 135 -18.46 -5.91 25.68
CA GLY A 135 -18.60 -7.35 25.43
C GLY A 135 -17.85 -7.77 24.18
N LEU A 136 -18.00 -7.01 23.08
CA LEU A 136 -17.23 -7.22 21.85
C LEU A 136 -15.72 -7.16 22.09
N CYS A 137 -15.21 -6.16 22.83
CA CYS A 137 -13.78 -6.04 23.09
C CYS A 137 -13.25 -7.22 23.92
N ARG A 138 -14.03 -7.67 24.91
CA ARG A 138 -13.67 -8.81 25.76
C ARG A 138 -13.65 -10.11 24.95
N ASP A 139 -14.71 -10.38 24.21
CA ASP A 139 -14.91 -11.65 23.52
C ASP A 139 -13.93 -11.82 22.34
N LEU A 140 -13.53 -10.72 21.69
CA LEU A 140 -12.53 -10.72 20.62
C LEU A 140 -11.08 -10.47 21.11
N ASN A 141 -10.90 -10.26 22.41
CA ASN A 141 -9.62 -9.89 23.03
C ASN A 141 -8.94 -8.68 22.34
N LEU A 142 -9.68 -7.58 22.17
CA LEU A 142 -9.23 -6.38 21.46
C LEU A 142 -8.94 -5.21 22.41
N ASN A 143 -8.02 -4.33 21.99
CA ASN A 143 -7.74 -3.08 22.70
C ASN A 143 -8.98 -2.16 22.69
N LYS A 144 -9.51 -1.90 23.90
CA LYS A 144 -10.72 -1.09 24.09
C LYS A 144 -10.61 0.30 23.47
N GLY A 145 -9.49 1.00 23.70
CA GLY A 145 -9.28 2.36 23.18
C GLY A 145 -9.34 2.41 21.66
N ASN A 146 -8.68 1.48 20.97
CA ASN A 146 -8.68 1.40 19.52
C ASN A 146 -10.08 1.08 18.96
N VAL A 147 -10.79 0.14 19.56
CA VAL A 147 -12.15 -0.24 19.13
C VAL A 147 -13.13 0.91 19.35
N TYR A 148 -13.07 1.59 20.50
CA TYR A 148 -13.96 2.72 20.78
C TYR A 148 -13.71 3.88 19.83
N ALA A 149 -12.45 4.23 19.59
CA ALA A 149 -12.10 5.28 18.63
C ALA A 149 -12.52 4.90 17.20
N TYR A 150 -12.34 3.63 16.81
CA TYR A 150 -12.84 3.13 15.53
C TYR A 150 -14.35 3.29 15.42
N LEU A 151 -15.13 2.75 16.36
CA LEU A 151 -16.59 2.84 16.35
C LEU A 151 -17.11 4.29 16.43
N ALA A 152 -16.33 5.21 16.99
CA ALA A 152 -16.62 6.65 17.02
C ALA A 152 -16.30 7.38 15.70
N GLY A 153 -15.65 6.74 14.73
CA GLY A 153 -15.41 7.29 13.39
C GLY A 153 -13.95 7.33 12.95
N ASP A 154 -13.00 6.98 13.81
CA ASP A 154 -11.59 6.97 13.43
C ASP A 154 -11.20 5.64 12.76
N ASP A 155 -11.44 5.59 11.45
CA ASP A 155 -11.20 4.41 10.61
C ASP A 155 -9.71 4.03 10.48
N SER A 156 -8.80 4.81 11.07
CA SER A 156 -7.37 4.51 11.13
C SER A 156 -6.94 3.69 12.36
N LYS A 157 -7.80 3.58 13.38
CA LYS A 157 -7.44 2.99 14.69
C LYS A 157 -7.37 1.47 14.71
N VAL A 158 -7.95 0.82 13.71
CA VAL A 158 -7.93 -0.64 13.58
C VAL A 158 -7.43 -1.03 12.20
N SER A 159 -6.74 -2.17 12.13
CA SER A 159 -6.36 -2.76 10.85
C SER A 159 -7.61 -3.23 10.07
N ARG A 160 -7.51 -3.37 8.75
CA ARG A 160 -8.58 -3.96 7.93
C ARG A 160 -8.98 -5.36 8.39
N LYS A 161 -8.02 -6.18 8.82
CA LYS A 161 -8.29 -7.52 9.38
C LYS A 161 -9.08 -7.43 10.68
N THR A 162 -8.73 -6.48 11.55
CA THR A 162 -9.43 -6.25 12.81
C THR A 162 -10.84 -5.72 12.57
N ALA A 163 -11.02 -4.74 11.68
CA ALA A 163 -12.34 -4.21 11.29
C ALA A 163 -13.27 -5.31 10.78
N ARG A 164 -12.75 -6.20 9.92
CA ARG A 164 -13.48 -7.38 9.44
C ARG A 164 -13.91 -8.30 10.57
N ARG A 165 -12.99 -8.70 11.46
CA ARG A 165 -13.30 -9.59 12.60
C ARG A 165 -14.39 -9.00 13.52
N ILE A 166 -14.34 -7.69 13.75
CA ILE A 166 -15.36 -6.98 14.56
C ILE A 166 -16.72 -7.05 13.87
N MET A 167 -16.76 -6.81 12.55
CA MET A 167 -18.00 -6.84 11.76
C MET A 167 -18.62 -8.24 11.71
N GLU A 168 -17.82 -9.26 11.38
CA GLU A 168 -18.27 -10.66 11.31
C GLU A 168 -18.87 -11.11 12.66
N TYR A 169 -18.18 -10.81 13.76
CA TYR A 169 -18.69 -11.10 15.10
C TYR A 169 -20.02 -10.41 15.41
N ALA A 170 -20.18 -9.14 15.04
CA ALA A 170 -21.43 -8.41 15.27
C ALA A 170 -22.58 -8.97 14.43
N GLU A 171 -22.34 -9.34 13.17
CA GLU A 171 -23.33 -9.92 12.26
C GLU A 171 -23.75 -11.34 12.69
N GLU A 172 -22.82 -12.15 13.20
CA GLU A 172 -23.12 -13.47 13.78
C GLU A 172 -24.02 -13.37 15.02
N ARG A 173 -23.85 -12.34 15.84
CA ARG A 173 -24.68 -12.15 17.04
C ARG A 173 -26.07 -11.57 16.72
N SER A 174 -26.21 -10.73 15.69
CA SER A 174 -27.52 -10.22 15.30
C SER A 174 -28.42 -11.30 14.69
N THR A 175 -27.83 -12.24 13.94
CA THR A 175 -28.57 -13.38 13.37
C THR A 175 -29.03 -14.38 14.43
N GLN A 176 -28.25 -14.59 15.49
CA GLN A 176 -28.63 -15.47 16.60
C GLN A 176 -29.78 -14.91 17.46
N GLU A 177 -29.83 -13.60 17.70
CA GLU A 177 -30.93 -12.98 18.46
C GLU A 177 -32.22 -12.82 17.63
N GLY A 178 -32.11 -12.64 16.31
CA GLY A 178 -33.26 -12.60 15.41
C GLY A 178 -34.07 -13.90 15.37
N ALA A 179 -33.44 -15.05 15.63
CA ALA A 179 -34.11 -16.35 15.72
C ALA A 179 -34.85 -16.59 17.06
N GLY A 180 -34.63 -15.72 18.06
CA GLY A 180 -35.10 -15.91 19.43
C GLY A 180 -36.27 -15.02 19.87
N ARG A 181 -36.83 -14.16 19.01
CA ARG A 181 -37.98 -13.31 19.37
C ARG A 181 -39.29 -14.07 19.17
N PRO A 182 -40.03 -14.45 20.23
CA PRO A 182 -41.41 -14.88 20.07
C PRO A 182 -42.24 -13.65 19.69
N VAL A 183 -43.05 -13.77 18.65
CA VAL A 183 -44.10 -12.81 18.33
C VAL A 183 -45.03 -12.73 19.55
N ARG A 184 -44.95 -11.64 20.32
CA ARG A 184 -45.98 -11.34 21.32
C ARG A 184 -47.24 -10.96 20.55
N VAL A 185 -48.13 -11.93 20.39
CA VAL A 185 -49.51 -11.69 20.01
C VAL A 185 -50.18 -11.06 21.22
N ALA A 186 -50.56 -9.79 21.09
CA ALA A 186 -51.38 -9.11 22.09
C ALA A 186 -52.79 -9.70 22.03
N GLY A 187 -53.25 -10.24 23.16
CA GLY A 187 -54.65 -10.58 23.44
C GLY A 187 -55.19 -9.65 24.50
#